data_AF-A0A1A3HNW1-F1
#
_entry.id   AF-A0A1A3HNW1-F1
#
_cell.length_a   1.000
_cell.length_b   1.000
_cell.length_c   1.000
_cell.angle_alpha   90.00
_cell.angle_beta   90.00
_cell.angle_gamma   90.00
#
_symmetry.space_group_name_H-M   'P 1'
#
loop_
_entity.id
_entity.type
_entity.pdbx_description
1 polymer ?
#
loop_
_entity_poly.entity_id
_entity_poly.type
_entity_poly.pdbx_seq_one_letter_code
_entity_poly.pdbx_strand_id
1 'polypeptide(L)'
;MTEPGYSAAARAAVTTDRPERYGKQLVSHLGRRHGGDWDSDNGTGWIDLDSGQAIVTAAEGTLLLRVTASGDEELTRLQDVVEAHLVRFGEREQLAVSWERDDKT
;
A
#
# COMPACT_ATOMS: atom_id res chain seq x y z
N MET A 1 17.17 -10.13 18.95
CA MET A 1 16.57 -9.91 17.63
C MET A 1 15.24 -9.24 17.90
N THR A 2 15.21 -7.91 17.87
CA THR A 2 13.98 -7.14 18.11
C THR A 2 13.12 -7.36 16.89
N GLU A 3 12.00 -8.06 17.04
CA GLU A 3 10.95 -8.07 16.02
C GLU A 3 10.67 -6.60 15.70
N PRO A 4 10.64 -6.17 14.43
CA PRO A 4 10.21 -4.81 14.13
C PRO A 4 8.80 -4.68 14.69
N GLY A 5 8.70 -3.97 15.81
CA GLY A 5 7.45 -3.76 16.53
C GLY A 5 6.63 -2.77 15.73
N TYR A 6 6.08 -3.24 14.61
CA TYR A 6 5.10 -2.48 13.85
C TYR A 6 3.84 -2.38 14.71
N SER A 7 3.76 -1.30 15.47
CA SER A 7 2.68 -1.04 16.43
C SER A 7 1.44 -0.46 15.74
N ALA A 8 1.58 0.05 14.52
CA ALA A 8 0.53 0.71 13.78
C ALA A 8 0.34 0.06 12.41
N ALA A 9 -0.91 -0.18 12.03
CA ALA A 9 -1.26 -0.66 10.70
C ALA A 9 -2.50 0.06 10.17
N ALA A 10 -2.58 0.18 8.85
CA ALA A 10 -3.73 0.74 8.15
C ALA A 10 -3.99 -0.04 6.87
N ARG A 11 -5.24 -0.06 6.44
CA ARG A 11 -5.67 -0.72 5.21
C ARG A 11 -6.53 0.22 4.39
N ALA A 12 -6.35 0.25 3.08
CA ALA A 12 -7.20 0.98 2.17
C ALA A 12 -7.75 0.07 1.09
N ALA A 13 -8.98 0.35 0.66
CA ALA A 13 -9.61 -0.31 -0.48
C ALA A 13 -9.91 0.76 -1.53
N VAL A 14 -9.40 0.56 -2.73
CA VAL A 14 -9.53 1.49 -3.85
C VAL A 14 -10.25 0.80 -4.98
N THR A 15 -11.49 1.20 -5.27
CA THR A 15 -12.25 0.66 -6.38
C THR A 15 -11.63 1.12 -7.71
N THR A 16 -11.28 0.19 -8.58
CA THR A 16 -10.66 0.49 -9.88
C THR A 16 -10.92 -0.65 -10.86
N ASP A 17 -11.05 -0.32 -12.15
CA ASP A 17 -11.20 -1.31 -13.21
C ASP A 17 -9.89 -2.09 -13.48
N ARG A 18 -8.74 -1.60 -13.00
CA ARG A 18 -7.41 -2.19 -13.29
C ARG A 18 -6.50 -2.30 -12.05
N PRO A 19 -6.91 -3.06 -11.02
CA PRO A 19 -6.19 -3.12 -9.75
C PRO A 19 -4.78 -3.70 -9.91
N GLU A 20 -4.60 -4.76 -10.71
CA GLU A 20 -3.30 -5.38 -10.95
C GLU A 20 -2.28 -4.41 -11.56
N ARG A 21 -2.74 -3.57 -12.50
CA ARG A 21 -1.90 -2.58 -13.18
C ARG A 21 -1.41 -1.53 -12.18
N TYR A 22 -2.33 -0.99 -11.37
CA TYR A 22 -2.00 0.03 -10.37
C TYR A 22 -1.12 -0.55 -9.26
N GLY A 23 -1.42 -1.77 -8.79
CA GLY A 23 -0.62 -2.44 -7.78
C GLY A 23 0.82 -2.68 -8.24
N LYS A 24 1.00 -3.25 -9.44
CA LYS A 24 2.34 -3.43 -10.03
C LYS A 24 3.10 -2.12 -10.17
N GLN A 25 2.44 -1.05 -10.59
CA GLN A 25 3.06 0.26 -10.76
C GLN A 25 3.50 0.86 -9.42
N LEU A 26 2.69 0.68 -8.38
CA LEU A 26 2.99 1.12 -7.02
C LEU A 26 4.19 0.36 -6.44
N VAL A 27 4.19 -0.97 -6.53
CA VAL A 27 5.30 -1.81 -6.07
C VAL A 27 6.59 -1.50 -6.84
N SER A 28 6.52 -1.39 -8.17
CA SER A 28 7.70 -1.08 -8.99
C SER A 28 8.27 0.32 -8.73
N HIS A 29 7.46 1.25 -8.22
CA HIS A 29 7.90 2.61 -7.93
C HIS A 29 8.47 2.74 -6.51
N LEU A 30 7.69 2.33 -5.51
CA LEU A 30 8.06 2.45 -4.10
C LEU A 30 9.11 1.39 -3.70
N GLY A 31 9.02 0.19 -4.26
CA GLY A 31 9.98 -0.90 -4.03
C GLY A 31 11.37 -0.65 -4.63
N ARG A 32 11.56 0.39 -5.44
CA ARG A 32 12.89 0.77 -5.94
C ARG A 32 13.83 1.26 -4.85
N ARG A 33 13.31 1.80 -3.75
CA ARG A 33 14.16 2.42 -2.71
C ARG A 33 14.73 1.39 -1.74
N HIS A 34 13.87 0.58 -1.12
CA HIS A 34 14.30 -0.40 -0.09
C HIS A 34 14.10 -1.85 -0.53
N GLY A 35 13.15 -2.10 -1.43
CA GLY A 35 12.86 -3.42 -1.95
C GLY A 35 11.36 -3.61 -2.12
N GLY A 36 10.97 -4.48 -3.04
CA GLY A 36 9.59 -4.86 -3.22
C GLY A 36 9.47 -5.82 -4.38
N ASP A 37 8.44 -6.65 -4.33
CA ASP A 37 8.18 -7.66 -5.35
C ASP A 37 6.68 -7.74 -5.64
N TRP A 38 6.36 -7.89 -6.92
CA TRP A 38 4.98 -8.03 -7.39
C TRP A 38 4.80 -9.38 -8.05
N ASP A 39 3.95 -10.20 -7.45
CA ASP A 39 3.47 -11.46 -7.96
C ASP A 39 2.27 -11.21 -8.89
N SER A 40 2.51 -11.32 -10.19
CA SER A 40 1.46 -11.20 -11.21
C SER A 40 0.52 -12.39 -11.28
N ASP A 41 0.92 -13.57 -10.79
CA ASP A 41 0.08 -14.77 -10.82
C ASP A 41 -0.99 -14.71 -9.72
N ASN A 42 -0.63 -14.17 -8.55
CA ASN A 42 -1.55 -13.98 -7.43
C ASN A 42 -2.17 -12.58 -7.38
N GLY A 43 -1.69 -11.64 -8.20
CA GLY A 43 -2.10 -10.23 -8.13
C GLY A 43 -1.74 -9.57 -6.80
N THR A 44 -0.64 -9.98 -6.18
CA THR A 44 -0.21 -9.46 -4.87
C THR A 44 1.22 -8.95 -4.93
N GLY A 45 1.58 -8.07 -4.02
CA GLY A 45 2.96 -7.63 -3.90
C GLY A 45 3.24 -7.00 -2.55
N TRP A 46 4.52 -6.85 -2.26
CA TRP A 46 5.00 -6.26 -1.02
C TRP A 46 6.08 -5.23 -1.31
N ILE A 47 6.21 -4.27 -0.41
CA ILE A 47 7.11 -3.13 -0.53
C ILE A 47 7.71 -2.89 0.85
N ASP A 48 9.02 -2.85 0.90
CA ASP A 48 9.76 -2.40 2.07
C ASP A 48 9.84 -0.87 2.05
N LEU A 49 9.49 -0.24 3.18
CA LEU A 49 9.45 1.22 3.34
C LEU A 49 10.40 1.69 4.45
N ASP A 50 11.42 0.88 4.78
CA ASP A 50 12.43 1.08 5.84
C ASP A 50 11.83 1.05 7.26
N SER A 51 10.95 2.00 7.56
CA SER A 51 10.26 2.15 8.84
C SER A 51 8.91 1.42 8.88
N GLY A 52 8.63 0.62 7.86
CA GLY A 52 7.36 -0.06 7.67
C GLY A 52 7.36 -0.98 6.44
N GLN A 53 6.24 -1.67 6.23
CA GLN A 53 6.01 -2.52 5.07
C GLN A 53 4.62 -2.25 4.50
N ALA A 54 4.51 -2.16 3.18
CA ALA A 54 3.24 -2.09 2.48
C ALA A 54 2.99 -3.36 1.66
N ILE A 55 1.83 -3.96 1.85
CA ILE A 55 1.29 -5.06 1.07
C ILE A 55 0.22 -4.50 0.14
N VAL A 56 0.25 -4.95 -1.10
CA VAL A 56 -0.67 -4.56 -2.16
C VAL A 56 -1.32 -5.83 -2.69
N THR A 57 -2.64 -5.86 -2.74
CA THR A 57 -3.42 -7.00 -3.23
C THR A 57 -4.45 -6.50 -4.22
N ALA A 58 -4.32 -6.90 -5.47
CA ALA A 58 -5.34 -6.70 -6.48
C ALA A 58 -6.42 -7.77 -6.33
N ALA A 59 -7.62 -7.34 -5.98
CA ALA A 59 -8.83 -8.15 -6.01
C ALA A 59 -9.69 -7.74 -7.22
N GLU A 60 -10.73 -8.50 -7.55
CA GLU A 60 -11.63 -8.18 -8.68
C GLU A 60 -12.28 -6.79 -8.50
N GLY A 61 -11.87 -5.83 -9.33
CA GLY A 61 -12.39 -4.46 -9.33
C GLY A 61 -11.97 -3.59 -8.14
N THR A 62 -11.08 -4.07 -7.26
CA THR A 62 -10.63 -3.33 -6.07
C THR A 62 -9.16 -3.59 -5.77
N LEU A 63 -8.39 -2.54 -5.56
CA LEU A 63 -7.02 -2.62 -5.07
C LEU A 63 -7.01 -2.46 -3.54
N LEU A 64 -6.65 -3.52 -2.84
CA LEU A 64 -6.45 -3.55 -1.41
C LEU A 64 -5.01 -3.20 -1.08
N LEU A 65 -4.83 -2.30 -0.14
CA LEU A 65 -3.53 -1.83 0.34
C LEU A 65 -3.51 -2.06 1.84
N ARG A 66 -2.41 -2.57 2.36
CA ARG A 66 -2.19 -2.71 3.80
C ARG A 66 -0.80 -2.18 4.10
N VAL A 67 -0.72 -1.13 4.89
CA VAL A 67 0.54 -0.52 5.33
C VAL A 67 0.70 -0.82 6.81
N THR A 68 1.91 -1.20 7.19
CA THR A 68 2.32 -1.43 8.57
C THR A 68 3.54 -0.57 8.84
N ALA A 69 3.62 0.02 10.02
CA ALA A 69 4.71 0.91 10.39
C ALA A 69 5.03 0.80 11.88
N SER A 70 6.23 1.25 12.24
CA SER A 70 6.72 1.19 13.62
C SER A 70 5.95 2.13 14.57
N GLY A 71 5.21 3.11 14.04
CA GLY A 71 4.37 4.04 14.80
C GLY A 71 3.39 4.81 13.93
N ASP A 72 2.48 5.55 14.57
CA ASP A 72 1.41 6.32 13.92
C ASP A 72 1.87 7.43 12.98
N GLU A 73 2.97 8.12 13.31
CA GLU A 73 3.52 9.21 12.50
C GLU A 73 4.01 8.68 11.15
N GLU A 74 4.85 7.65 11.18
CA GLU A 74 5.31 6.93 9.99
C GLU A 74 4.13 6.33 9.22
N LEU A 75 3.18 5.68 9.90
CA LEU A 75 2.01 5.11 9.25
C LEU A 75 1.25 6.18 8.47
N THR A 76 1.04 7.37 9.06
CA THR A 76 0.35 8.48 8.40
C THR A 76 1.11 8.95 7.17
N ARG A 77 2.43 9.15 7.29
CA ARG A 77 3.27 9.53 6.14
C ARG A 77 3.22 8.51 5.02
N LEU A 78 3.27 7.22 5.34
CA LEU A 78 3.23 6.16 4.32
C LEU A 78 1.86 6.10 3.63
N GLN A 79 0.76 6.29 4.38
CA GLN A 79 -0.59 6.40 3.83
C GLN A 79 -0.68 7.56 2.83
N ASP A 80 -0.24 8.76 3.22
CA ASP A 80 -0.20 9.95 2.36
C ASP A 80 0.61 9.71 1.08
N VAL A 81 1.79 9.07 1.19
CA VAL A 81 2.63 8.76 0.03
C VAL A 81 1.92 7.80 -0.92
N VAL A 82 1.38 6.70 -0.40
CA VAL A 82 0.69 5.68 -1.21
C VAL A 82 -0.56 6.27 -1.87
N GLU A 83 -1.36 7.02 -1.11
CA GLU A 83 -2.55 7.72 -1.60
C GLU A 83 -2.22 8.73 -2.69
N ALA A 84 -1.23 9.60 -2.47
CA ALA A 84 -0.83 10.60 -3.45
C ALA A 84 -0.40 9.95 -4.78
N HIS A 85 0.28 8.80 -4.74
CA HIS A 85 0.64 8.06 -5.96
C HIS A 85 -0.57 7.45 -6.64
N LEU A 86 -1.52 6.87 -5.90
CA LEU A 86 -2.72 6.29 -6.46
C LEU A 86 -3.66 7.33 -7.05
N VAL A 87 -3.88 8.44 -6.34
CA VAL A 87 -4.65 9.57 -6.85
C VAL A 87 -3.98 10.09 -8.11
N ARG A 88 -2.65 10.25 -8.14
CA ARG A 88 -1.90 10.68 -9.33
C ARG A 88 -1.99 9.70 -10.50
N PHE A 89 -1.86 8.40 -10.25
CA PHE A 89 -2.01 7.39 -11.31
C PHE A 89 -3.44 7.29 -11.82
N GLY A 90 -4.39 7.46 -10.91
CA GLY A 90 -5.82 7.41 -11.10
C GLY A 90 -6.48 8.76 -11.34
N GLU A 91 -5.74 9.84 -11.63
CA GLU A 91 -6.32 11.19 -11.82
C GLU A 91 -7.41 11.17 -12.90
N ARG A 92 -7.27 10.26 -13.87
CA ARG A 92 -8.25 10.03 -14.95
C ARG A 92 -9.47 9.20 -14.51
N GLU A 93 -9.29 8.32 -13.53
CA GLU A 93 -10.32 7.42 -12.99
C GLU A 93 -10.96 7.96 -11.69
N GLN A 94 -10.49 9.11 -11.18
CA GLN A 94 -10.94 9.69 -9.91
C GLN A 94 -10.88 8.67 -8.76
N LEU A 95 -9.75 7.95 -8.66
CA LEU A 95 -9.55 6.95 -7.62
C LEU A 95 -9.67 7.59 -6.24
N ALA A 96 -10.57 7.07 -5.42
CA ALA A 96 -10.73 7.45 -4.03
C ALA A 96 -10.02 6.41 -3.15
N VAL A 97 -9.07 6.87 -2.35
CA VAL A 97 -8.40 6.04 -1.35
C VAL A 97 -9.03 6.36 0.00
N SER A 98 -9.45 5.33 0.72
CA SER A 98 -9.98 5.47 2.08
C SER A 98 -9.22 4.54 2.99
N TRP A 99 -8.41 5.12 3.86
CA TRP A 99 -7.64 4.38 4.84
C TRP A 99 -8.48 4.10 6.09
N GLU A 100 -8.42 2.86 6.53
CA GLU A 100 -8.95 2.38 7.79
C GLU A 100 -7.77 1.95 8.66
N ARG A 101 -7.60 2.57 9.82
CA ARG A 101 -6.56 2.17 10.76
C ARG A 101 -6.95 0.85 11.44
N ASP A 102 -6.02 -0.08 11.46
CA ASP A 102 -6.08 -1.32 12.24
C ASP A 102 -5.68 -0.93 13.68
N ASP A 103 -6.59 -0.21 14.35
CA ASP A 103 -6.44 0.14 15.75
C ASP A 103 -6.64 -1.16 16.56
N LYS A 104 -5.54 -1.82 16.93
CA LYS A 104 -5.59 -2.88 17.94
C LYS A 104 -5.97 -2.22 19.27
N THR A 105 -7.28 -2.17 19.53
CA THR A 105 -7.85 -1.93 20.87
C THR A 105 -7.32 -2.95 21.88
#